data_AF-A0A0W8C9H8-F1
#
_entry.id   AF-A0A0W8C9H8-F1
#
_cell.length_a   1.000
_cell.length_b   1.000
_cell.length_c   1.000
_cell.angle_alpha   90.00
_cell.angle_beta   90.00
_cell.angle_gamma   90.00
#
_symmetry.space_group_name_H-M   'P 1'
#
loop_
_entity.id
_entity.type
_entity.pdbx_description
1 polymer ?
#
loop_
_entity_poly.entity_id
_entity_poly.type
_entity_poly.pdbx_seq_one_letter_code
_entity_poly.pdbx_strand_id
1 'polypeptide(L)'
;MDYTFKFANNEAAAAVLQGQECVDANSLRKFMERASEEAAKKKRLGSSRRYNREDPKLNTLSFCQMMTDLIVKAGDATLVGLLLEKFVIGVDKKIMFADGIASLTQAFEWASVKDAVLNALNTSKVKYSYSWEADESIQLILQVLKRLKRGEAQTALLEEAVKKAINFPPKILVKARCRSLLIKLTIEYGDVVILTRLVDHFKTIKPNDLNTVIKAVSEHATDLNPNDEKFAVLASIVEPRLEWLNQQLDKLDKPFSWEMPDAIFVDKARVQAFLRGPEIVMTTRGLVYFRDLQHAQRWTRHTQENASFELTAEGSGHDAFVTITKARPVIFTRNNKHT
;
A
#
# COMPACT_ATOMS: atom_id res chain seq x y z
N MET A 1 -45.15 5.79 24.15
CA MET A 1 -44.11 5.32 23.22
C MET A 1 -44.67 4.93 21.85
N ASP A 2 -45.68 4.06 21.76
CA ASP A 2 -46.21 3.56 20.47
C ASP A 2 -46.71 4.62 19.48
N TYR A 3 -47.26 5.74 19.97
CA TYR A 3 -47.74 6.82 19.10
C TYR A 3 -46.61 7.67 18.50
N THR A 4 -45.54 7.95 19.26
CA THR A 4 -44.40 8.74 18.77
C THR A 4 -43.62 7.98 17.69
N PHE A 5 -43.51 6.65 17.82
CA PHE A 5 -42.89 5.78 16.82
C PHE A 5 -43.73 5.60 15.54
N LYS A 6 -45.01 5.97 15.55
CA LYS A 6 -45.90 5.80 14.39
C LYS A 6 -45.88 6.96 13.41
N PHE A 7 -45.45 8.15 13.86
CA PHE A 7 -45.56 9.39 13.08
C PHE A 7 -44.26 10.22 12.98
N ALA A 8 -43.23 9.94 13.78
CA ALA A 8 -41.95 10.64 13.72
C ALA A 8 -40.96 9.92 12.78
N ASN A 9 -40.10 10.68 12.08
CA ASN A 9 -38.94 10.09 11.38
C ASN A 9 -38.00 9.43 12.42
N ASN A 10 -37.28 8.38 12.04
CA ASN A 10 -36.43 7.57 12.94
C ASN A 10 -35.42 8.41 13.74
N GLU A 11 -34.90 9.50 13.18
CA GLU A 11 -34.04 10.44 13.91
C GLU A 11 -34.78 11.19 15.01
N ALA A 12 -35.99 11.68 14.75
CA ALA A 12 -36.80 12.36 15.75
C ALA A 12 -37.25 11.39 16.85
N ALA A 13 -37.57 10.14 16.49
CA ALA A 13 -37.86 9.10 17.46
C ALA A 13 -36.63 8.73 18.32
N ALA A 14 -35.43 8.63 17.72
CA ALA A 14 -34.18 8.42 18.44
C ALA A 14 -33.84 9.60 19.38
N ALA A 15 -34.07 10.84 18.93
CA ALA A 15 -33.86 12.03 19.76
C ALA A 15 -34.83 12.09 20.96
N VAL A 16 -36.10 11.70 20.76
CA VAL A 16 -37.07 11.59 21.86
C VAL A 16 -36.63 10.52 22.87
N LEU A 17 -36.11 9.38 22.41
CA LEU A 17 -35.55 8.36 23.28
C LEU A 17 -34.32 8.85 24.05
N GLN A 18 -33.44 9.62 23.40
CA GLN A 18 -32.24 10.17 24.04
C GLN A 18 -32.57 11.13 25.19
N GLY A 19 -33.69 11.84 25.10
CA GLY A 19 -34.22 12.72 26.15
C GLY A 19 -34.91 11.99 27.32
N GLN A 20 -35.05 10.67 27.27
CA GLN A 20 -35.59 9.89 28.39
C GLN A 20 -34.49 9.50 29.38
N GLU A 21 -34.82 9.54 30.67
CA GLU A 21 -33.88 9.25 31.76
C GLU A 21 -33.49 7.77 31.82
N CYS A 22 -34.46 6.87 31.55
CA CYS A 22 -34.24 5.44 31.42
C CYS A 22 -34.93 4.91 30.15
N VAL A 23 -34.17 4.21 29.30
CA VAL A 23 -34.72 3.47 28.16
C VAL A 23 -34.40 2.00 28.34
N ASP A 24 -35.45 1.18 28.39
CA ASP A 24 -35.36 -0.27 28.52
C ASP A 24 -34.79 -0.93 27.24
N ALA A 25 -33.99 -1.98 27.42
CA ALA A 25 -33.32 -2.68 26.33
C ALA A 25 -34.31 -3.34 25.34
N ASN A 26 -35.44 -3.87 25.81
CA ASN A 26 -36.46 -4.45 24.92
C ASN A 26 -37.14 -3.37 24.06
N SER A 27 -37.33 -2.18 24.63
CA SER A 27 -37.88 -1.02 23.93
C SER A 27 -36.93 -0.55 22.82
N LEU A 28 -35.63 -0.48 23.11
CA LEU A 28 -34.61 -0.18 22.10
C LEU A 28 -34.54 -1.24 21.00
N ARG A 29 -34.61 -2.53 21.36
CA ARG A 29 -34.61 -3.64 20.39
C ARG A 29 -35.77 -3.51 19.41
N LYS A 30 -36.99 -3.37 19.91
CA LYS A 30 -38.20 -3.20 19.09
C LYS A 30 -38.10 -1.98 18.18
N PHE A 31 -37.53 -0.89 18.69
CA PHE A 31 -37.31 0.31 17.89
C PHE A 31 -36.32 0.07 16.74
N MET A 32 -35.17 -0.55 17.02
CA MET A 32 -34.15 -0.85 16.03
C MET A 32 -34.64 -1.83 14.96
N GLU A 33 -35.38 -2.88 15.35
CA GLU A 33 -35.97 -3.83 14.42
C GLU A 33 -36.93 -3.13 13.45
N ARG A 34 -37.85 -2.32 14.00
CA ARG A 34 -38.79 -1.52 13.20
C ARG A 34 -38.07 -0.54 12.28
N ALA A 35 -37.08 0.19 12.79
CA ALA A 35 -36.29 1.13 11.98
C ALA A 35 -35.56 0.41 10.84
N SER A 36 -35.06 -0.81 11.07
CA SER A 36 -34.42 -1.63 10.03
C SER A 36 -35.42 -2.09 8.97
N GLU A 37 -36.63 -2.51 9.37
CA GLU A 37 -37.68 -2.92 8.44
C GLU A 37 -38.16 -1.76 7.56
N GLU A 38 -38.34 -0.58 8.16
CA GLU A 38 -38.73 0.62 7.43
C GLU A 38 -37.65 1.03 6.41
N ALA A 39 -36.37 0.96 6.81
CA ALA A 39 -35.25 1.21 5.89
C ALA A 39 -35.22 0.18 4.74
N ALA A 40 -35.45 -1.11 5.03
CA ALA A 40 -35.51 -2.16 4.03
C ALA A 40 -36.69 -1.99 3.05
N LYS A 41 -37.88 -1.63 3.57
CA LYS A 41 -39.08 -1.33 2.75
C LYS A 41 -38.82 -0.13 1.83
N LYS A 42 -38.24 0.95 2.34
CA LYS A 42 -37.85 2.13 1.54
C LYS A 42 -36.86 1.78 0.43
N LYS A 43 -35.86 0.93 0.72
CA LYS A 43 -34.88 0.48 -0.30
C LYS A 43 -35.54 -0.33 -1.42
N ARG A 44 -36.52 -1.19 -1.11
CA ARG A 44 -37.30 -1.97 -2.10
C ARG A 44 -38.21 -1.08 -2.95
N LEU A 45 -38.83 -0.07 -2.36
CA LEU A 45 -39.71 0.88 -3.05
C LEU A 45 -38.93 1.87 -3.94
N GLY A 46 -37.74 2.29 -3.50
CA GLY A 46 -36.87 3.22 -4.23
C GLY A 46 -36.24 2.65 -5.50
N SER A 47 -36.08 1.32 -5.61
CA SER A 47 -35.60 0.67 -6.85
C SER A 47 -36.58 0.72 -8.02
N SER A 48 -37.86 1.08 -7.79
CA SER A 48 -38.90 1.09 -8.82
C SER A 48 -39.28 2.47 -9.35
N ARG A 49 -38.77 3.58 -8.77
CA ARG A 49 -39.14 4.94 -9.20
C ARG A 49 -37.94 5.66 -9.82
N ARG A 50 -37.93 5.71 -11.16
CA ARG A 50 -37.16 6.69 -11.91
C ARG A 50 -37.75 8.08 -11.62
N TYR A 51 -36.95 8.95 -10.99
CA TYR A 51 -37.21 10.36 -10.69
C TYR A 51 -38.03 10.74 -9.44
N ASN A 52 -37.36 11.58 -8.63
CA ASN A 52 -37.83 12.66 -7.76
C ASN A 52 -38.69 12.36 -6.51
N ARG A 53 -38.04 12.38 -5.35
CA ARG A 53 -38.10 13.47 -4.33
C ARG A 53 -36.88 13.25 -3.42
N GLU A 54 -36.16 14.30 -3.05
CA GLU A 54 -35.16 14.22 -1.97
C GLU A 54 -35.90 13.97 -0.65
N ASP A 55 -36.38 12.75 -0.45
CA ASP A 55 -36.76 12.29 0.87
C ASP A 55 -35.48 12.36 1.72
N PRO A 56 -35.53 12.95 2.93
CA PRO A 56 -34.35 13.07 3.77
C PRO A 56 -33.79 11.66 3.99
N LYS A 57 -32.66 11.38 3.34
CA LYS A 57 -31.88 10.18 3.58
C LYS A 57 -31.59 10.21 5.08
N LEU A 58 -32.02 9.17 5.80
CA LEU A 58 -31.65 8.98 7.19
C LEU A 58 -30.15 9.27 7.28
N ASN A 59 -29.76 10.29 8.04
CA ASN A 59 -28.36 10.57 8.32
C ASN A 59 -27.90 9.46 9.25
N THR A 60 -27.56 8.33 8.63
CA THR A 60 -27.29 7.04 9.28
C THR A 60 -26.22 7.21 10.34
N LEU A 61 -25.29 8.15 10.17
CA LEU A 61 -24.27 8.47 11.16
C LEU A 61 -24.86 9.04 12.45
N SER A 62 -25.68 10.10 12.36
CA SER A 62 -26.29 10.75 13.53
C SER A 62 -27.21 9.79 14.28
N PHE A 63 -27.97 8.98 13.54
CA PHE A 63 -28.79 7.92 14.09
C PHE A 63 -27.94 6.87 14.82
N CYS A 64 -26.89 6.35 14.19
CA CYS A 64 -26.02 5.36 14.83
C CYS A 64 -25.29 5.92 16.07
N GLN A 65 -24.94 7.22 16.08
CA GLN A 65 -24.37 7.88 17.25
C GLN A 65 -25.38 7.94 18.41
N MET A 66 -26.60 8.43 18.16
CA MET A 66 -27.67 8.43 19.17
C MET A 66 -27.95 7.02 19.71
N MET A 67 -28.01 6.03 18.82
CA MET A 67 -28.22 4.63 19.22
C MET A 67 -27.05 4.08 20.02
N THR A 68 -25.81 4.50 19.74
CA THR A 68 -24.65 4.11 20.54
C THR A 68 -24.81 4.56 21.98
N ASP A 69 -25.14 5.83 22.20
CA ASP A 69 -25.34 6.38 23.55
C ASP A 69 -26.46 5.66 24.30
N LEU A 70 -27.58 5.39 23.60
CA LEU A 70 -28.71 4.67 24.17
C LEU A 70 -28.36 3.23 24.55
N ILE A 71 -27.60 2.52 23.72
CA ILE A 71 -27.17 1.14 23.99
C ILE A 71 -26.22 1.11 25.19
N VAL A 72 -25.26 2.05 25.26
CA VAL A 72 -24.34 2.17 26.40
C VAL A 72 -25.13 2.43 27.69
N LYS A 73 -26.13 3.31 27.67
CA LYS A 73 -27.00 3.56 28.83
C LYS A 73 -27.84 2.36 29.23
N ALA A 74 -28.36 1.60 28.26
CA ALA A 74 -29.20 0.43 28.52
C ALA A 74 -28.40 -0.78 29.05
N GLY A 75 -27.09 -0.82 28.81
CA GLY A 75 -26.21 -1.85 29.35
C GLY A 75 -26.42 -3.26 28.77
N ASP A 76 -27.11 -3.39 27.63
CA ASP A 76 -27.33 -4.68 26.97
C ASP A 76 -26.40 -4.86 25.75
N ALA A 77 -25.38 -5.71 25.90
CA ALA A 77 -24.40 -6.02 24.86
C ALA A 77 -25.02 -6.65 23.60
N THR A 78 -26.19 -7.29 23.71
CA THR A 78 -26.85 -7.92 22.55
C THR A 78 -27.35 -6.89 21.53
N LEU A 79 -27.61 -5.65 21.98
CA LEU A 79 -28.02 -4.55 21.11
C LEU A 79 -26.87 -4.04 20.22
N VAL A 80 -25.62 -4.24 20.65
CA VAL A 80 -24.42 -3.88 19.87
C VAL A 80 -24.43 -4.63 18.54
N GLY A 81 -24.67 -5.95 18.58
CA GLY A 81 -24.77 -6.79 17.39
C GLY A 81 -25.85 -6.31 16.43
N LEU A 82 -27.03 -6.01 16.97
CA LEU A 82 -28.16 -5.52 16.18
C LEU A 82 -27.85 -4.18 15.49
N LEU A 83 -27.19 -3.25 16.19
CA LEU A 83 -26.83 -1.94 15.63
C LEU A 83 -25.83 -2.11 14.49
N LEU A 84 -24.76 -2.84 14.77
CA LEU A 84 -23.67 -3.02 13.82
C LEU A 84 -24.14 -3.77 12.57
N GLU A 85 -24.90 -4.85 12.73
CA GLU A 85 -25.39 -5.66 11.63
C GLU A 85 -26.36 -4.90 10.72
N LYS A 86 -27.37 -4.25 11.32
CA LYS A 86 -28.48 -3.66 10.55
C LYS A 86 -28.13 -2.28 9.99
N PHE A 87 -27.28 -1.51 10.68
CA PHE A 87 -27.07 -0.11 10.36
C PHE A 87 -25.63 0.26 9.99
N VAL A 88 -24.63 -0.59 10.28
CA VAL A 88 -23.21 -0.24 10.03
C VAL A 88 -22.58 -1.09 8.93
N ILE A 89 -22.86 -2.39 8.86
CA ILE A 89 -22.24 -3.30 7.87
C ILE A 89 -22.50 -2.82 6.42
N GLY A 90 -23.65 -2.24 6.15
CA GLY A 90 -24.06 -1.79 4.81
C GLY A 90 -23.71 -0.34 4.45
N VAL A 91 -22.99 0.39 5.30
CA VAL A 91 -22.66 1.81 5.08
C VAL A 91 -21.36 1.96 4.29
N ASP A 92 -21.37 2.75 3.22
CA ASP A 92 -20.20 2.95 2.35
C ASP A 92 -19.03 3.63 3.09
N LYS A 93 -19.30 4.58 4.00
CA LYS A 93 -18.28 5.31 4.76
C LYS A 93 -18.21 4.90 6.24
N LYS A 94 -17.99 3.61 6.50
CA LYS A 94 -17.91 3.05 7.88
C LYS A 94 -16.91 3.77 8.79
N ILE A 95 -15.85 4.32 8.21
CA ILE A 95 -14.80 5.06 8.95
C ILE A 95 -15.33 6.24 9.76
N MET A 96 -16.45 6.85 9.32
CA MET A 96 -17.10 7.94 10.06
C MET A 96 -17.69 7.48 11.39
N PHE A 97 -17.95 6.18 11.54
CA PHE A 97 -18.53 5.58 12.75
C PHE A 97 -17.47 4.93 13.67
N ALA A 98 -16.18 5.17 13.42
CA ALA A 98 -15.11 4.60 14.25
C ALA A 98 -15.24 4.98 15.74
N ASP A 99 -15.66 6.21 16.04
CA ASP A 99 -15.90 6.67 17.42
C ASP A 99 -17.03 5.87 18.09
N GLY A 100 -18.13 5.62 17.39
CA GLY A 100 -19.24 4.81 17.93
C GLY A 100 -18.85 3.36 18.20
N ILE A 101 -18.13 2.73 17.27
CA ILE A 101 -17.62 1.36 17.46
C ILE A 101 -16.67 1.32 18.67
N ALA A 102 -15.79 2.30 18.81
CA ALA A 102 -14.86 2.38 19.94
C ALA A 102 -15.61 2.56 21.28
N SER A 103 -16.63 3.43 21.34
CA SER A 103 -17.46 3.61 22.52
C SER A 103 -18.17 2.32 22.94
N LEU A 104 -18.79 1.60 22.00
CA LEU A 104 -19.43 0.31 22.28
C LEU A 104 -18.41 -0.72 22.75
N THR A 105 -17.23 -0.76 22.13
CA THR A 105 -16.17 -1.71 22.48
C THR A 105 -15.59 -1.44 23.88
N GLN A 106 -15.61 -0.19 24.35
CA GLN A 106 -15.17 0.17 25.71
C GLN A 106 -16.25 -0.02 26.78
N ALA A 107 -17.51 0.10 26.41
CA ALA A 107 -18.63 0.02 27.35
C ALA A 107 -18.97 -1.41 27.78
N PHE A 108 -18.61 -2.40 26.96
CA PHE A 108 -18.96 -3.81 27.17
C PHE A 108 -17.71 -4.69 27.25
N GLU A 109 -17.85 -5.84 27.90
CA GLU A 109 -16.80 -6.85 27.90
C GLU A 109 -16.49 -7.32 26.48
N TRP A 110 -15.21 -7.40 26.14
CA TRP A 110 -14.77 -7.73 24.78
C TRP A 110 -15.37 -9.05 24.30
N ALA A 111 -15.40 -10.08 25.15
CA ALA A 111 -15.97 -11.39 24.83
C ALA A 111 -17.43 -11.32 24.35
N SER A 112 -18.24 -10.37 24.87
CA SER A 112 -19.65 -10.23 24.51
C SER A 112 -19.88 -9.53 23.17
N VAL A 113 -18.95 -8.67 22.74
CA VAL A 113 -19.12 -7.82 21.54
C VAL A 113 -18.15 -8.16 20.41
N LYS A 114 -17.14 -8.98 20.67
CA LYS A 114 -16.05 -9.34 19.75
C LYS A 114 -16.54 -9.70 18.36
N ASP A 115 -17.44 -10.67 18.24
CA ASP A 115 -17.85 -11.18 16.94
C ASP A 115 -18.62 -10.12 16.13
N ALA A 116 -19.48 -9.35 16.81
CA ALA A 116 -20.22 -8.25 16.20
C ALA A 116 -19.28 -7.15 15.71
N VAL A 117 -18.30 -6.75 16.52
CA VAL A 117 -17.32 -5.72 16.20
C VAL A 117 -16.43 -6.17 15.04
N LEU A 118 -15.84 -7.36 15.11
CA LEU A 118 -14.96 -7.87 14.06
C LEU A 118 -15.71 -8.03 12.72
N ASN A 119 -16.97 -8.45 12.75
CA ASN A 119 -17.80 -8.53 11.54
C ASN A 119 -18.09 -7.14 10.95
N ALA A 120 -18.38 -6.15 11.80
CA ALA A 120 -18.63 -4.77 11.36
C ALA A 120 -17.40 -4.13 10.71
N LEU A 121 -16.23 -4.37 11.31
CA LEU A 121 -14.92 -3.93 10.84
C LEU A 121 -14.49 -4.64 9.56
N ASN A 122 -15.09 -5.78 9.22
CA ASN A 122 -14.83 -6.44 7.96
C ASN A 122 -15.55 -5.69 6.82
N THR A 123 -14.78 -4.98 6.01
CA THR A 123 -15.28 -4.25 4.82
C THR A 123 -15.24 -5.09 3.55
N SER A 124 -14.67 -6.30 3.58
CA SER A 124 -14.42 -7.08 2.38
C SER A 124 -15.70 -7.71 1.81
N LYS A 125 -16.11 -7.24 0.63
CA LYS A 125 -16.96 -7.98 -0.32
C LYS A 125 -16.22 -8.39 -1.60
N VAL A 126 -14.90 -8.21 -1.70
CA VAL A 126 -14.21 -8.22 -3.02
C VAL A 126 -12.94 -9.05 -3.03
N LYS A 127 -12.76 -9.75 -4.17
CA LYS A 127 -11.61 -10.57 -4.57
C LYS A 127 -10.47 -9.67 -5.07
N TYR A 128 -9.50 -9.42 -4.19
CA TYR A 128 -8.09 -8.98 -4.38
C TYR A 128 -7.66 -8.25 -5.66
N SER A 129 -7.11 -7.01 -5.56
CA SER A 129 -5.82 -6.63 -6.21
C SER A 129 -5.22 -5.25 -5.85
N TYR A 130 -5.89 -4.36 -5.10
CA TYR A 130 -5.51 -2.93 -5.08
C TYR A 130 -5.07 -2.37 -3.71
N SER A 131 -4.24 -1.31 -3.72
CA SER A 131 -3.75 -0.66 -2.50
C SER A 131 -4.81 0.09 -1.70
N TRP A 132 -5.84 0.62 -2.37
CA TRP A 132 -6.96 1.27 -1.69
C TRP A 132 -7.83 0.28 -0.91
N GLU A 133 -7.88 -1.00 -1.32
CA GLU A 133 -8.60 -2.06 -0.59
C GLU A 133 -7.91 -2.40 0.73
N ALA A 134 -6.57 -2.48 0.71
CA ALA A 134 -5.77 -2.62 1.93
C ALA A 134 -5.99 -1.42 2.85
N ASP A 135 -6.03 -0.20 2.29
CA ASP A 135 -6.32 1.00 3.05
C ASP A 135 -7.70 0.93 3.73
N GLU A 136 -8.79 0.73 3.01
CA GLU A 136 -10.12 0.76 3.62
C GLU A 136 -10.33 -0.33 4.68
N SER A 137 -9.81 -1.54 4.43
CA SER A 137 -10.01 -2.68 5.33
C SER A 137 -9.18 -2.63 6.60
N ILE A 138 -7.97 -2.08 6.55
CA ILE A 138 -7.07 -1.96 7.70
C ILE A 138 -7.32 -0.63 8.43
N GLN A 139 -7.56 0.47 7.69
CA GLN A 139 -7.68 1.81 8.26
C GLN A 139 -8.83 1.92 9.26
N LEU A 140 -10.00 1.33 8.98
CA LEU A 140 -11.12 1.35 9.92
C LEU A 140 -10.73 0.70 11.26
N ILE A 141 -10.05 -0.45 11.22
CA ILE A 141 -9.60 -1.17 12.41
C ILE A 141 -8.61 -0.31 13.20
N LEU A 142 -7.61 0.27 12.52
CA LEU A 142 -6.61 1.14 13.15
C LEU A 142 -7.24 2.40 13.77
N GLN A 143 -8.27 2.96 13.13
CA GLN A 143 -9.00 4.11 13.67
C GLN A 143 -9.76 3.76 14.95
N VAL A 144 -10.43 2.60 15.00
CA VAL A 144 -11.08 2.13 16.24
C VAL A 144 -10.03 1.83 17.30
N LEU A 145 -8.98 1.08 16.96
CA LEU A 145 -7.88 0.73 17.86
C LEU A 145 -7.29 1.96 18.57
N LYS A 146 -6.96 3.01 17.81
CA LYS A 146 -6.35 4.24 18.34
C LYS A 146 -7.20 4.92 19.41
N ARG A 147 -8.51 4.68 19.40
CA ARG A 147 -9.46 5.28 20.35
C ARG A 147 -9.68 4.42 21.58
N LEU A 148 -9.27 3.14 21.56
CA LEU A 148 -9.42 2.23 22.68
C LEU A 148 -8.40 2.48 23.79
N LYS A 149 -8.82 2.23 25.03
CA LYS A 149 -7.90 2.12 26.17
C LYS A 149 -7.09 0.83 26.05
N ARG A 150 -5.90 0.79 26.66
CA ARG A 150 -5.08 -0.42 26.74
C ARG A 150 -5.87 -1.54 27.42
N GLY A 151 -5.91 -2.70 26.78
CA GLY A 151 -6.65 -3.86 27.24
C GLY A 151 -6.86 -4.88 26.14
N GLU A 152 -7.61 -5.93 26.45
CA GLU A 152 -7.83 -7.09 25.57
C GLU A 152 -8.37 -6.71 24.19
N ALA A 153 -9.38 -5.85 24.13
CA ALA A 153 -9.96 -5.41 22.87
C ALA A 153 -8.95 -4.67 21.97
N GLN A 154 -8.07 -3.84 22.57
CA GLN A 154 -7.04 -3.15 21.80
C GLN A 154 -6.02 -4.15 21.24
N THR A 155 -5.52 -5.07 22.05
CA THR A 155 -4.57 -6.09 21.58
C THR A 155 -5.19 -6.95 20.46
N ALA A 156 -6.42 -7.41 20.65
CA ALA A 156 -7.12 -8.23 19.65
C ALA A 156 -7.36 -7.48 18.32
N LEU A 157 -7.70 -6.19 18.36
CA LEU A 157 -7.86 -5.40 17.13
C LEU A 157 -6.52 -5.14 16.44
N LEU A 158 -5.41 -5.01 17.19
CA LEU A 158 -4.08 -4.84 16.60
C LEU A 158 -3.66 -6.13 15.89
N GLU A 159 -3.85 -7.27 16.54
CA GLU A 159 -3.61 -8.59 15.94
C GLU A 159 -4.41 -8.79 14.66
N GLU A 160 -5.70 -8.43 14.66
CA GLU A 160 -6.54 -8.55 13.46
C GLU A 160 -6.08 -7.58 12.36
N ALA A 161 -5.67 -6.36 12.70
CA ALA A 161 -5.11 -5.41 11.73
C ALA A 161 -3.84 -5.94 11.07
N VAL A 162 -2.90 -6.48 11.87
CA VAL A 162 -1.65 -7.08 11.37
C VAL A 162 -1.95 -8.34 10.55
N LYS A 163 -2.83 -9.22 11.03
CA LYS A 163 -3.27 -10.42 10.31
C LYS A 163 -3.87 -10.07 8.94
N LYS A 164 -4.66 -9.01 8.86
CA LYS A 164 -5.17 -8.51 7.57
C LYS A 164 -4.07 -7.92 6.71
N ALA A 165 -3.16 -7.14 7.28
CA ALA A 165 -2.04 -6.54 6.55
C ALA A 165 -1.15 -7.59 5.88
N ILE A 166 -0.81 -8.67 6.58
CA ILE A 166 0.03 -9.75 6.05
C ILE A 166 -0.66 -10.59 4.96
N ASN A 167 -1.98 -10.54 4.87
CA ASN A 167 -2.71 -11.19 3.76
C ASN A 167 -2.57 -10.42 2.44
N PHE A 168 -2.17 -9.14 2.48
CA PHE A 168 -1.89 -8.38 1.27
C PHE A 168 -0.43 -8.56 0.84
N PRO A 169 -0.14 -8.64 -0.47
CA PRO A 169 1.23 -8.59 -0.96
C PRO A 169 1.98 -7.37 -0.38
N PRO A 170 3.19 -7.55 0.17
CA PRO A 170 3.95 -6.49 0.81
C PRO A 170 4.13 -5.25 -0.10
N LYS A 171 4.31 -5.44 -1.41
CA LYS A 171 4.39 -4.35 -2.42
C LYS A 171 3.16 -3.43 -2.45
N ILE A 172 1.99 -3.97 -2.10
CA ILE A 172 0.74 -3.22 -2.00
C ILE A 172 0.70 -2.46 -0.68
N LEU A 173 1.06 -3.13 0.42
CA LEU A 173 1.09 -2.56 1.76
C LEU A 173 2.09 -1.40 1.88
N VAL A 174 3.24 -1.49 1.20
CA VAL A 174 4.24 -0.40 1.14
C VAL A 174 3.66 0.86 0.50
N LYS A 175 2.66 0.76 -0.38
CA LYS A 175 2.00 1.92 -1.02
C LYS A 175 0.73 2.37 -0.31
N ALA A 176 0.24 1.59 0.65
CA ALA A 176 -0.95 1.89 1.41
C ALA A 176 -0.77 3.16 2.25
N ARG A 177 -1.80 4.03 2.29
CA ARG A 177 -1.85 5.22 3.13
C ARG A 177 -1.87 4.87 4.62
N CYS A 178 -2.49 3.74 4.98
CA CYS A 178 -2.56 3.25 6.35
C CYS A 178 -1.21 2.73 6.89
N ARG A 179 -0.20 2.51 6.04
CA ARG A 179 1.11 1.92 6.40
C ARG A 179 1.78 2.59 7.60
N SER A 180 1.91 3.92 7.58
CA SER A 180 2.59 4.65 8.68
C SER A 180 1.83 4.49 9.99
N LEU A 181 0.49 4.53 9.95
CA LEU A 181 -0.34 4.33 11.12
C LEU A 181 -0.27 2.88 11.64
N LEU A 182 -0.25 1.88 10.75
CA LEU A 182 -0.08 0.47 11.11
C LEU A 182 1.25 0.25 11.85
N ILE A 183 2.35 0.75 11.28
CA ILE A 183 3.69 0.63 11.87
C ILE A 183 3.72 1.32 13.24
N LYS A 184 3.24 2.56 13.32
CA LYS A 184 3.15 3.32 14.57
C LYS A 184 2.44 2.55 15.68
N LEU A 185 1.21 2.09 15.40
CA LEU A 185 0.39 1.41 16.39
C LEU A 185 0.96 0.04 16.78
N THR A 186 1.63 -0.64 15.85
CA THR A 186 2.31 -1.92 16.15
C THR A 186 3.53 -1.71 17.06
N ILE A 187 4.28 -0.63 16.88
CA ILE A 187 5.40 -0.28 17.77
C ILE A 187 4.88 0.09 19.16
N GLU A 188 3.88 0.97 19.22
CA GLU A 188 3.32 1.52 20.47
C GLU A 188 2.59 0.47 21.34
N TYR A 189 1.83 -0.43 20.71
CA TYR A 189 0.91 -1.35 21.43
C TYR A 189 1.18 -2.83 21.17
N GLY A 190 1.91 -3.19 20.11
CA GLY A 190 2.19 -4.58 19.79
C GLY A 190 3.20 -5.21 20.74
N ASP A 191 3.11 -6.51 20.93
CA ASP A 191 4.20 -7.28 21.50
C ASP A 191 5.28 -7.58 20.44
N VAL A 192 6.35 -8.25 20.86
CA VAL A 192 7.46 -8.63 19.97
C VAL A 192 6.99 -9.59 18.88
N VAL A 193 6.01 -10.45 19.16
CA VAL A 193 5.51 -11.46 18.22
C VAL A 193 4.73 -10.81 17.08
N ILE A 194 3.78 -9.93 17.39
CA ILE A 194 2.98 -9.18 16.42
C ILE A 194 3.90 -8.31 15.56
N LEU A 195 4.87 -7.63 16.19
CA LEU A 195 5.83 -6.79 15.49
C LEU A 195 6.70 -7.60 14.53
N THR A 196 7.22 -8.75 14.98
CA THR A 196 8.05 -9.65 14.16
C THR A 196 7.28 -10.12 12.92
N ARG A 197 6.01 -10.53 13.07
CA ARG A 197 5.18 -10.96 11.93
C ARG A 197 5.01 -9.86 10.88
N LEU A 198 4.83 -8.61 11.32
CA LEU A 198 4.70 -7.47 10.41
C LEU A 198 6.05 -7.17 9.72
N VAL A 199 7.15 -7.16 10.46
CA VAL A 199 8.49 -6.88 9.93
C VAL A 199 8.93 -7.95 8.93
N ASP A 200 8.75 -9.22 9.26
CA ASP A 200 9.13 -10.33 8.37
C ASP A 200 8.32 -10.29 7.07
N HIS A 201 7.05 -9.90 7.13
CA HIS A 201 6.26 -9.67 5.92
C HIS A 201 6.88 -8.59 5.04
N PHE A 202 7.31 -7.46 5.61
CA PHE A 202 7.98 -6.41 4.85
C PHE A 202 9.34 -6.84 4.29
N LYS A 203 10.13 -7.64 5.00
CA LYS A 203 11.44 -8.14 4.53
C LYS A 203 11.37 -8.93 3.22
N THR A 204 10.20 -9.46 2.86
CA THR A 204 10.02 -10.20 1.60
C THR A 204 9.95 -9.31 0.34
N ILE A 205 9.96 -7.97 0.47
CA ILE A 205 10.04 -7.07 -0.71
C ILE A 205 11.45 -6.91 -1.25
N LYS A 206 11.55 -6.35 -2.45
CA LYS A 206 12.83 -5.94 -3.03
C LYS A 206 13.53 -4.95 -2.09
N PRO A 207 14.84 -5.12 -1.83
CA PRO A 207 15.58 -4.20 -0.96
C PRO A 207 15.50 -2.72 -1.35
N ASN A 208 15.25 -2.41 -2.63
CA ASN A 208 15.03 -1.02 -3.07
C ASN A 208 13.76 -0.38 -2.49
N ASP A 209 12.71 -1.17 -2.30
CA ASP A 209 11.41 -0.68 -1.84
C ASP A 209 11.34 -0.58 -0.31
N LEU A 210 12.27 -1.23 0.42
CA LEU A 210 12.37 -1.20 1.89
C LEU A 210 12.59 0.19 2.47
N ASN A 211 13.19 1.12 1.71
CA ASN A 211 13.46 2.48 2.19
C ASN A 211 12.19 3.19 2.70
N THR A 212 11.05 2.93 2.07
CA THR A 212 9.76 3.51 2.45
C THR A 212 9.27 3.00 3.81
N VAL A 213 9.56 1.73 4.12
CA VAL A 213 9.22 1.10 5.40
C VAL A 213 10.21 1.55 6.48
N ILE A 214 11.51 1.53 6.17
CA ILE A 214 12.59 1.99 7.06
C ILE A 214 12.32 3.43 7.54
N LYS A 215 11.94 4.33 6.62
CA LYS A 215 11.60 5.71 6.98
C LYS A 215 10.40 5.78 7.94
N ALA A 216 9.36 5.00 7.67
CA ALA A 216 8.19 4.97 8.55
C ALA A 216 8.53 4.38 9.93
N VAL A 217 9.40 3.37 9.99
CA VAL A 217 9.89 2.81 11.26
C VAL A 217 10.71 3.86 12.02
N SER A 218 11.65 4.55 11.36
CA SER A 218 12.50 5.54 12.03
C SER A 218 11.72 6.73 12.57
N GLU A 219 10.60 7.10 11.93
CA GLU A 219 9.69 8.15 12.41
C GLU A 219 9.00 7.80 13.74
N HIS A 220 8.82 6.51 14.05
CA HIS A 220 8.06 6.06 15.23
C HIS A 220 8.89 5.28 16.26
N ALA A 221 10.16 5.00 15.95
CA ALA A 221 11.07 4.22 16.80
C ALA A 221 12.06 5.07 17.61
N THR A 222 11.90 6.41 17.63
CA THR A 222 12.88 7.34 18.23
C THR A 222 13.13 7.12 19.71
N ASP A 223 12.10 6.66 20.44
CA ASP A 223 12.13 6.57 21.90
C ASP A 223 12.41 5.13 22.38
N LEU A 224 12.66 4.19 21.45
CA LEU A 224 12.95 2.80 21.80
C LEU A 224 14.37 2.67 22.34
N ASN A 225 14.50 1.90 23.42
CA ASN A 225 15.80 1.54 23.96
C ASN A 225 16.53 0.62 22.96
N PRO A 226 17.80 0.89 22.60
CA PRO A 226 18.59 0.03 21.72
C PRO A 226 18.72 -1.42 22.21
N ASN A 227 18.58 -1.65 23.52
CA ASN A 227 18.63 -2.98 24.13
C ASN A 227 17.26 -3.69 24.17
N ASP A 228 16.19 -3.06 23.65
CA ASP A 228 14.85 -3.66 23.58
C ASP A 228 14.75 -4.69 22.44
N GLU A 229 14.12 -5.82 22.69
CA GLU A 229 13.85 -6.84 21.66
C GLU A 229 13.07 -6.27 20.47
N LYS A 230 12.15 -5.34 20.70
CA LYS A 230 11.44 -4.63 19.63
C LYS A 230 12.39 -3.83 18.76
N PHE A 231 13.41 -3.20 19.35
CA PHE A 231 14.40 -2.45 18.60
C PHE A 231 15.20 -3.39 17.69
N ALA A 232 15.64 -4.54 18.22
CA ALA A 232 16.33 -5.56 17.42
C ALA A 232 15.48 -6.05 16.24
N VAL A 233 14.19 -6.32 16.46
CA VAL A 233 13.25 -6.71 15.40
C VAL A 233 13.14 -5.60 14.34
N LEU A 234 12.98 -4.34 14.74
CA LEU A 234 12.90 -3.23 13.79
C LEU A 234 14.22 -3.02 13.02
N ALA A 235 15.36 -3.10 13.70
CA ALA A 235 16.69 -2.93 13.10
C ALA A 235 16.97 -3.97 12.02
N SER A 236 16.46 -5.20 12.18
CA SER A 236 16.64 -6.28 11.20
C SER A 236 16.06 -5.98 9.82
N ILE A 237 15.16 -4.99 9.67
CA ILE A 237 14.65 -4.57 8.35
C ILE A 237 15.69 -3.83 7.51
N VAL A 238 16.75 -3.32 8.15
CA VAL A 238 17.81 -2.54 7.51
C VAL A 238 18.86 -3.46 6.86
N GLU A 239 19.03 -4.68 7.36
CA GLU A 239 20.06 -5.61 6.87
C GLU A 239 19.95 -5.90 5.37
N PRO A 240 18.78 -6.30 4.81
CA PRO A 240 18.68 -6.59 3.38
C PRO A 240 18.92 -5.33 2.53
N ARG A 241 18.62 -4.15 3.08
CA ARG A 241 18.84 -2.87 2.42
C ARG A 241 20.32 -2.52 2.35
N LEU A 242 21.05 -2.71 3.44
CA LEU A 242 22.49 -2.46 3.52
C LEU A 242 23.27 -3.38 2.58
N GLU A 243 22.93 -4.67 2.57
CA GLU A 243 23.57 -5.63 1.66
C GLU A 243 23.37 -5.21 0.19
N TRP A 244 22.15 -4.83 -0.18
CA TRP A 244 21.87 -4.36 -1.53
C TRP A 244 22.62 -3.06 -1.88
N LEU A 245 22.76 -2.14 -0.93
CA LEU A 245 23.50 -0.88 -1.12
C LEU A 245 24.99 -1.14 -1.35
N ASN A 246 25.60 -2.03 -0.56
CA ASN A 246 26.99 -2.44 -0.76
C ASN A 246 27.19 -3.06 -2.16
N GLN A 247 26.27 -3.93 -2.59
CA GLN A 247 26.30 -4.48 -3.96
C GLN A 247 26.13 -3.42 -5.06
N GLN A 248 25.48 -2.28 -4.77
CA GLN A 248 25.44 -1.16 -5.73
C GLN A 248 26.75 -0.36 -5.71
N LEU A 249 27.36 -0.15 -4.55
CA LEU A 249 28.65 0.52 -4.41
C LEU A 249 29.75 -0.25 -5.13
N ASP A 250 29.82 -1.57 -4.94
CA ASP A 250 30.80 -2.44 -5.64
C ASP A 250 30.72 -2.35 -7.17
N LYS A 251 29.52 -2.05 -7.70
CA LYS A 251 29.35 -1.84 -9.15
C LYS A 251 29.86 -0.48 -9.61
N LEU A 252 29.80 0.53 -8.74
CA LEU A 252 30.29 1.88 -9.01
C LEU A 252 31.81 1.98 -8.84
N ASP A 253 32.39 1.19 -7.94
CA ASP A 253 33.83 1.14 -7.70
C ASP A 253 34.62 0.42 -8.79
N LYS A 254 33.93 -0.24 -9.74
CA LYS A 254 34.58 -0.79 -10.92
C LYS A 254 35.09 0.38 -11.79
N PRO A 255 36.41 0.51 -11.98
CA PRO A 255 36.95 1.58 -12.82
C PRO A 255 36.36 1.46 -14.21
N PHE A 256 35.89 2.59 -14.74
CA PHE A 256 35.38 2.66 -16.09
C PHE A 256 36.47 2.20 -17.07
N SER A 257 36.15 1.21 -17.90
CA SER A 257 37.04 0.68 -18.93
C SER A 257 36.50 0.97 -20.32
N TRP A 258 37.39 1.39 -21.22
CA TRP A 258 37.12 1.50 -22.65
C TRP A 258 37.27 0.14 -23.37
N GLU A 259 37.63 -0.92 -22.66
CA GLU A 259 37.74 -2.27 -23.23
C GLU A 259 36.35 -2.86 -23.46
N MET A 260 36.14 -3.43 -24.65
CA MET A 260 34.95 -4.19 -25.00
C MET A 260 35.37 -5.63 -25.29
N PRO A 261 35.57 -6.49 -24.26
CA PRO A 261 36.19 -7.81 -24.42
C PRO A 261 35.44 -8.72 -25.41
N ASP A 262 34.12 -8.57 -25.45
CA ASP A 262 33.22 -9.35 -26.30
C ASP A 262 32.95 -8.69 -27.67
N ALA A 263 33.60 -7.56 -27.98
CA ALA A 263 33.42 -6.86 -29.26
C ALA A 263 33.74 -7.78 -30.44
N ILE A 264 32.87 -7.76 -31.43
CA ILE A 264 33.02 -8.48 -32.69
C ILE A 264 33.07 -7.44 -33.80
N PHE A 265 34.13 -7.50 -34.61
CA PHE A 265 34.23 -6.72 -35.84
C PHE A 265 34.56 -7.66 -36.99
N VAL A 266 33.52 -7.98 -37.77
CA VAL A 266 33.62 -8.91 -38.90
C VAL A 266 34.65 -8.39 -39.91
N ASP A 267 35.47 -9.29 -40.46
CA ASP A 267 36.48 -9.04 -41.50
C ASP A 267 37.74 -8.21 -41.13
N LYS A 268 37.86 -7.67 -39.89
CA LYS A 268 39.06 -6.89 -39.48
C LYS A 268 39.52 -7.17 -38.05
N ALA A 269 40.37 -8.20 -37.89
CA ALA A 269 40.96 -8.59 -36.61
C ALA A 269 41.69 -7.46 -35.86
N ARG A 270 42.33 -6.52 -36.57
CA ARG A 270 43.00 -5.37 -35.95
C ARG A 270 42.02 -4.34 -35.35
N VAL A 271 40.87 -4.12 -36.00
CA VAL A 271 39.80 -3.27 -35.45
C VAL A 271 39.19 -3.95 -34.22
N GLN A 272 38.97 -5.26 -34.29
CA GLN A 272 38.48 -6.03 -33.14
C GLN A 272 39.48 -5.99 -31.95
N ALA A 273 40.78 -6.15 -32.20
CA ALA A 273 41.81 -6.05 -31.16
C ALA A 273 41.85 -4.65 -30.53
N PHE A 274 41.71 -3.59 -31.33
CA PHE A 274 41.57 -2.22 -30.82
C PHE A 274 40.33 -2.06 -29.92
N LEU A 275 39.17 -2.57 -30.34
CA LEU A 275 37.94 -2.50 -29.55
C LEU A 275 38.08 -3.20 -28.18
N ARG A 276 38.82 -4.30 -28.14
CA ARG A 276 39.11 -5.06 -26.91
C ARG A 276 40.24 -4.47 -26.06
N GLY A 277 41.07 -3.58 -26.60
CA GLY A 277 42.20 -2.96 -25.90
C GLY A 277 41.83 -1.67 -25.18
N PRO A 278 42.78 -1.00 -24.50
CA PRO A 278 42.51 0.20 -23.69
C PRO A 278 42.37 1.49 -24.52
N GLU A 279 42.84 1.48 -25.77
CA GLU A 279 42.89 2.67 -26.63
C GLU A 279 41.50 3.19 -26.98
N ILE A 280 41.36 4.52 -27.06
CA ILE A 280 40.07 5.21 -27.22
C ILE A 280 39.77 5.49 -28.70
N VAL A 281 40.80 5.78 -29.50
CA VAL A 281 40.68 6.19 -30.90
C VAL A 281 41.64 5.39 -31.76
N MET A 282 41.22 4.97 -32.95
CA MET A 282 42.06 4.35 -33.98
C MET A 282 41.71 4.90 -35.35
N THR A 283 42.67 4.95 -36.26
CA THR A 283 42.41 5.22 -37.69
C THR A 283 42.65 3.98 -38.53
N THR A 284 41.93 3.85 -39.64
CA THR A 284 42.09 2.73 -40.59
C THR A 284 43.26 2.91 -41.57
N ARG A 285 44.10 3.94 -41.40
CA ARG A 285 45.23 4.23 -42.29
C ARG A 285 46.17 3.03 -42.34
N GLY A 286 46.49 2.54 -43.54
CA GLY A 286 47.32 1.33 -43.73
C GLY A 286 46.64 0.01 -43.33
N LEU A 287 45.36 0.03 -42.94
CA LEU A 287 44.57 -1.16 -42.57
C LEU A 287 43.44 -1.47 -43.57
N VAL A 288 42.88 -0.41 -44.15
CA VAL A 288 41.81 -0.48 -45.14
C VAL A 288 42.14 0.50 -46.26
N TYR A 289 42.03 0.02 -47.50
CA TYR A 289 42.21 0.85 -48.68
C TYR A 289 40.85 1.43 -49.12
N PHE A 290 40.78 2.75 -49.23
CA PHE A 290 39.63 3.47 -49.75
C PHE A 290 39.97 4.12 -51.09
N ARG A 291 39.01 4.12 -52.02
CA ARG A 291 39.21 4.67 -53.37
C ARG A 291 39.03 6.19 -53.37
N ASP A 292 38.09 6.65 -52.56
CA ASP A 292 37.70 8.03 -52.37
C ASP A 292 36.99 8.17 -51.01
N LEU A 293 36.62 9.41 -50.65
CA LEU A 293 35.88 9.70 -49.43
C LEU A 293 34.50 9.03 -49.40
N GLN A 294 33.83 8.84 -50.55
CA GLN A 294 32.53 8.17 -50.58
C GLN A 294 32.65 6.68 -50.21
N HIS A 295 33.73 6.01 -50.60
CA HIS A 295 34.01 4.64 -50.20
C HIS A 295 34.22 4.55 -48.68
N ALA A 296 34.98 5.48 -48.10
CA ALA A 296 35.14 5.57 -46.65
C ALA A 296 33.81 5.86 -45.92
N GLN A 297 32.96 6.75 -46.44
CA GLN A 297 31.64 7.04 -45.89
C GLN A 297 30.68 5.84 -45.95
N ARG A 298 30.75 4.98 -46.97
CA ARG A 298 29.96 3.74 -46.97
C ARG A 298 30.46 2.78 -45.90
N TRP A 299 31.76 2.78 -45.64
CA TRP A 299 32.38 1.97 -44.60
C TRP A 299 31.97 2.39 -43.18
N THR A 300 31.47 3.61 -42.95
CA THR A 300 30.94 3.98 -41.62
C THR A 300 29.63 3.29 -41.24
N ARG A 301 29.02 2.51 -42.16
CA ARG A 301 27.78 1.76 -41.94
C ARG A 301 27.97 0.37 -41.32
N HIS A 302 29.17 0.04 -40.84
CA HIS A 302 29.42 -1.24 -40.18
C HIS A 302 28.52 -1.41 -38.95
N THR A 303 28.01 -2.62 -38.77
CA THR A 303 27.18 -2.97 -37.62
C THR A 303 28.00 -3.00 -36.34
N GLN A 304 27.39 -2.54 -35.25
CA GLN A 304 27.96 -2.65 -33.92
C GLN A 304 27.47 -3.97 -33.31
N GLU A 305 28.37 -4.92 -33.12
CA GLU A 305 28.08 -6.20 -32.44
C GLU A 305 28.89 -6.28 -31.14
N ASN A 306 28.18 -6.26 -30.00
CA ASN A 306 28.77 -6.26 -28.66
C ASN A 306 29.83 -5.15 -28.45
N ALA A 307 29.70 -4.04 -29.18
CA ALA A 307 30.62 -2.92 -29.17
C ALA A 307 29.86 -1.59 -29.30
N SER A 308 30.48 -0.49 -28.87
CA SER A 308 29.91 0.85 -29.01
C SER A 308 31.00 1.81 -29.50
N PHE A 309 30.86 2.33 -30.71
CA PHE A 309 31.87 3.20 -31.32
C PHE A 309 31.25 4.08 -32.41
N GLU A 310 31.85 5.25 -32.61
CA GLU A 310 31.52 6.15 -33.70
C GLU A 310 32.54 5.98 -34.83
N LEU A 311 32.05 6.09 -36.07
CA LEU A 311 32.86 6.03 -37.28
C LEU A 311 32.75 7.33 -38.06
N THR A 312 33.88 8.01 -38.27
CA THR A 312 33.94 9.26 -39.03
C THR A 312 34.87 9.10 -40.22
N ALA A 313 34.36 9.31 -41.43
CA ALA A 313 35.16 9.27 -42.65
C ALA A 313 35.80 10.62 -42.92
N GLU A 314 37.11 10.62 -43.18
CA GLU A 314 37.94 11.81 -43.36
C GLU A 314 38.94 11.61 -44.51
N GLY A 315 39.59 12.70 -44.94
CA GLY A 315 40.58 12.71 -46.01
C GLY A 315 39.98 12.90 -47.42
N SER A 316 40.81 12.72 -48.44
CA SER A 316 40.47 12.97 -49.85
C SER A 316 41.16 12.01 -50.80
N GLY A 317 40.46 11.60 -51.88
CA GLY A 317 41.02 10.71 -52.90
C GLY A 317 41.58 9.41 -52.30
N HIS A 318 42.81 9.07 -52.67
CA HIS A 318 43.51 7.87 -52.18
C HIS A 318 43.97 7.94 -50.72
N ASP A 319 43.90 9.12 -50.10
CA ASP A 319 44.23 9.33 -48.68
C ASP A 319 42.98 9.31 -47.77
N ALA A 320 41.82 8.86 -48.28
CA ALA A 320 40.62 8.71 -47.46
C ALA A 320 40.82 7.62 -46.38
N PHE A 321 40.31 7.86 -45.17
CA PHE A 321 40.37 6.93 -44.05
C PHE A 321 39.14 7.08 -43.15
N VAL A 322 38.98 6.16 -42.21
CA VAL A 322 37.93 6.22 -41.18
C VAL A 322 38.59 6.28 -39.80
N THR A 323 38.15 7.24 -39.00
CA THR A 323 38.44 7.33 -37.57
C THR A 323 37.39 6.54 -36.80
N ILE A 324 37.84 5.65 -35.93
CA ILE A 324 37.02 4.84 -35.03
C ILE A 324 37.24 5.36 -33.62
N THR A 325 36.18 5.91 -33.03
CA THR A 325 36.21 6.43 -31.66
C THR A 325 35.31 5.58 -30.79
N LYS A 326 35.84 4.99 -29.72
CA LYS A 326 35.00 4.24 -28.78
C LYS A 326 33.99 5.17 -28.12
N ALA A 327 32.75 4.72 -28.08
CA ALA A 327 31.66 5.42 -27.45
C ALA A 327 31.31 4.73 -26.14
N ARG A 328 30.74 5.49 -25.20
CA ARG A 328 30.17 4.88 -24.01
C ARG A 328 29.01 3.98 -24.47
N PRO A 329 28.92 2.73 -24.01
CA PRO A 329 27.74 1.93 -24.27
C PRO A 329 26.53 2.71 -23.75
N VAL A 330 25.65 3.12 -24.67
CA VAL A 330 24.33 3.62 -24.29
C VAL A 330 23.68 2.44 -23.57
N ILE A 331 23.43 2.59 -22.27
CA ILE A 331 22.67 1.60 -21.50
C ILE A 331 21.25 1.63 -22.08
N PHE A 332 21.02 0.89 -23.16
CA PHE A 332 19.68 0.51 -23.55
C PHE A 332 19.22 -0.46 -22.48
N THR A 333 18.50 0.05 -21.49
CA THR A 333 17.65 -0.78 -20.64
C THR A 333 16.70 -1.52 -21.58
N ARG A 334 17.06 -2.76 -21.93
CA ARG A 334 16.10 -3.75 -22.42
C ARG A 334 15.11 -3.95 -21.28
N ASN A 335 14.02 -3.21 -21.32
CA ASN A 335 12.82 -3.58 -20.59
C ASN A 335 12.40 -4.94 -21.14
N ASN A 336 12.84 -6.02 -20.48
CA ASN A 336 12.25 -7.33 -20.63
C ASN A 336 10.81 -7.22 -20.13
N LYS A 337 9.92 -6.79 -21.02
CA LYS A 337 8.51 -7.14 -20.96
C LYS A 337 8.44 -8.64 -21.26
N HIS A 338 8.52 -9.46 -20.21
CA HIS A 338 7.92 -10.78 -20.29
C HIS A 338 6.42 -10.58 -20.05
N THR A 339 5.68 -10.85 -21.13
CA THR A 339 4.27 -11.27 -21.18
C THR A 339 3.94 -12.30 -20.13
#